data_AF-D2UG70-F1
#
_entry.id   AF-D2UG70-F1
#
_cell.length_a   1.000
_cell.length_b   1.000
_cell.length_c   1.000
_cell.angle_alpha   90.00
_cell.angle_beta   90.00
_cell.angle_gamma   90.00
#
_symmetry.space_group_name_H-M   'P 1'
#
loop_
_entity.id
_entity.type
_entity.pdbx_description
1 polymer ?
#
loop_
_entity_poly.entity_id
_entity_poly.type
_entity_poly.pdbx_seq_one_letter_code
_entity_poly.pdbx_strand_id
1 'polypeptide(L)'
;MTTTASSSLTHALTALLAGAALMGCAIPARSSTPLEPLLDRIVARNAIADQVALSKWDSGKPVLDSVREAAVLAKVREQAPAHGVDPDDAARFFSMQIESNKLVQYELLSRWHLRGRAPNRPRPDLSALRTRLDQLQGEMLDALQASATLRQASDCPTTTARAAEVYAQRWQLDQLHHTALVRSLGDFCH
;
A
#
# COMPACT_ATOMS: atom_id res chain seq x y z
N MET A 1 68.52 31.30 20.12
CA MET A 1 69.69 30.59 19.54
C MET A 1 69.72 29.20 20.14
N THR A 2 69.99 28.21 19.29
CA THR A 2 70.31 26.80 19.60
C THR A 2 69.25 25.98 20.34
N THR A 3 68.84 24.77 19.96
CA THR A 3 68.88 23.91 18.76
C THR A 3 68.35 22.55 19.26
N THR A 4 67.70 21.80 18.38
CA THR A 4 67.75 20.31 18.26
C THR A 4 67.25 19.46 19.44
N ALA A 5 66.18 18.67 19.24
CA ALA A 5 66.18 17.31 18.66
C ALA A 5 66.66 16.28 19.70
N SER A 6 66.17 15.06 19.82
CA SER A 6 65.24 14.19 19.10
C SER A 6 65.28 12.84 19.82
N SER A 7 64.23 12.02 19.65
CA SER A 7 64.29 10.54 19.68
C SER A 7 64.52 9.87 21.05
N SER A 8 63.98 8.70 21.38
CA SER A 8 62.88 7.82 20.94
C SER A 8 62.85 6.66 21.96
N LEU A 9 61.79 5.86 21.90
CA LEU A 9 61.69 4.44 22.27
C LEU A 9 61.27 4.04 23.71
N THR A 10 60.08 3.39 23.70
CA THR A 10 59.65 2.19 24.46
C THR A 10 59.57 2.32 25.99
N HIS A 11 58.48 1.93 26.66
CA HIS A 11 58.10 0.56 27.01
C HIS A 11 56.62 0.57 27.49
N ALA A 12 55.77 -0.32 26.98
CA ALA A 12 55.27 -1.54 27.62
C ALA A 12 54.15 -1.36 28.68
N LEU A 13 52.99 -1.94 28.32
CA LEU A 13 51.88 -2.47 29.12
C LEU A 13 51.36 -1.68 30.34
N THR A 14 50.10 -1.25 30.24
CA THR A 14 49.17 -1.34 31.39
C THR A 14 47.76 -1.51 30.87
N ALA A 15 47.14 -2.64 31.24
CA ALA A 15 45.76 -2.97 30.96
C ALA A 15 44.83 -2.05 31.77
N LEU A 16 43.82 -1.47 31.12
CA LEU A 16 42.68 -0.88 31.82
C LEU A 16 41.38 -1.36 31.17
N LEU A 17 40.58 -2.04 31.97
CA LEU A 17 39.25 -2.52 31.63
C LEU A 17 38.36 -1.35 31.19
N ALA A 18 37.85 -1.40 29.96
CA ALA A 18 36.68 -0.65 29.56
C ALA A 18 35.58 -1.65 29.19
N GLY A 19 34.80 -2.05 30.20
CA GLY A 19 33.53 -2.73 29.98
C GLY A 19 32.57 -1.77 29.28
N ALA A 20 32.57 -1.79 27.96
CA ALA A 20 31.55 -1.13 27.17
C ALA A 20 30.24 -1.92 27.34
N ALA A 21 29.37 -1.43 28.20
CA ALA A 21 27.98 -1.85 28.26
C ALA A 21 27.37 -1.64 26.87
N LEU A 22 27.19 -2.73 26.13
CA LEU A 22 26.38 -2.77 24.91
C LEU A 22 24.93 -2.56 25.34
N MET A 23 24.57 -1.30 25.52
CA MET A 23 23.18 -0.84 25.60
C MET A 23 22.61 -0.98 24.19
N GLY A 24 22.26 -2.22 23.82
CA GLY A 24 21.54 -2.50 22.60
C GLY A 24 20.24 -1.73 22.63
N CYS A 25 20.12 -0.71 21.77
CA CYS A 25 18.82 -0.16 21.44
C CYS A 25 18.02 -1.30 20.82
N ALA A 26 17.18 -1.95 21.61
CA ALA A 26 16.14 -2.81 21.09
C ALA A 26 15.22 -1.90 20.27
N ILE A 27 15.44 -1.86 18.96
CA ILE A 27 14.47 -1.30 18.03
C ILE A 27 13.22 -2.15 18.26
N PRO A 28 12.10 -1.60 18.74
CA PRO A 28 10.90 -2.38 18.92
C PRO A 28 10.60 -3.07 17.59
N ALA A 29 10.49 -4.39 17.61
CA ALA A 29 10.03 -5.13 16.45
C ALA A 29 8.72 -4.47 16.03
N ARG A 30 8.68 -3.94 14.80
CA ARG A 30 7.50 -3.25 14.26
C ARG A 30 6.37 -4.28 14.29
N SER A 31 5.48 -4.17 15.27
CA SER A 31 4.30 -5.03 15.34
C SER A 31 3.42 -4.62 14.17
N SER A 32 3.48 -5.38 13.07
CA SER A 32 2.55 -5.23 11.97
C SER A 32 1.15 -5.43 12.55
N THR A 33 0.29 -4.42 12.43
CA THR A 33 -1.11 -4.62 12.80
C THR A 33 -1.70 -5.73 11.91
N PRO A 34 -2.68 -6.51 12.38
CA PRO A 34 -3.35 -7.50 11.53
C PRO A 34 -3.91 -6.93 10.21
N LEU A 35 -4.12 -5.61 10.15
CA LEU A 35 -4.62 -4.89 8.99
C LEU A 35 -3.52 -4.49 7.98
N GLU A 36 -2.25 -4.39 8.40
CA GLU A 36 -1.16 -3.91 7.54
C GLU A 36 -1.01 -4.74 6.25
N PRO A 37 -1.12 -6.09 6.28
CA PRO A 37 -1.14 -6.87 5.06
C PRO A 37 -2.27 -6.49 4.09
N LEU A 38 -3.47 -6.17 4.58
CA LEU A 38 -4.56 -5.74 3.73
C LEU A 38 -4.27 -4.35 3.11
N LEU A 39 -3.75 -3.41 3.91
CA LEU A 39 -3.41 -2.06 3.46
C LEU A 39 -2.37 -2.08 2.32
N ASP A 40 -1.33 -2.92 2.44
CA ASP A 40 -0.33 -3.11 1.38
C ASP A 40 -0.98 -3.46 0.03
N ARG A 41 -1.99 -4.35 0.06
CA ARG A 41 -2.61 -4.89 -1.15
C ARG A 41 -3.60 -3.89 -1.73
N ILE A 42 -4.34 -3.19 -0.87
CA ILE A 42 -5.19 -2.06 -1.28
C ILE A 42 -4.35 -0.98 -1.97
N VAL A 43 -3.24 -0.57 -1.36
CA VAL A 43 -2.36 0.46 -1.93
C VAL A 43 -1.72 -0.01 -3.23
N ALA A 44 -1.23 -1.25 -3.29
CA ALA A 44 -0.70 -1.83 -4.52
C ALA A 44 -1.75 -1.87 -5.65
N ARG A 45 -3.00 -2.22 -5.33
CA ARG A 45 -4.10 -2.22 -6.29
C ARG A 45 -4.47 -0.81 -6.74
N ASN A 46 -4.50 0.17 -5.82
CA ASN A 46 -4.75 1.57 -6.17
C ASN A 46 -3.62 2.15 -7.05
N ALA A 47 -2.35 1.80 -6.81
CA ALA A 47 -1.22 2.25 -7.64
C ALA A 47 -1.27 1.75 -9.10
N ILE A 48 -2.01 0.67 -9.39
CA ILE A 48 -2.26 0.23 -10.78
C ILE A 48 -3.11 1.27 -11.54
N ALA A 49 -3.91 2.09 -10.84
CA ALA A 49 -4.71 3.14 -11.45
C ALA A 49 -3.88 4.14 -12.26
N ASP A 50 -2.65 4.47 -11.83
CA ASP A 50 -1.74 5.35 -12.57
C ASP A 50 -1.48 4.86 -13.99
N GLN A 51 -1.21 3.56 -14.10
CA GLN A 51 -0.88 2.90 -15.36
C GLN A 51 -2.12 2.73 -16.23
N VAL A 52 -3.27 2.40 -15.63
CA VAL A 52 -4.57 2.33 -16.33
C VAL A 52 -4.99 3.71 -16.84
N ALA A 53 -4.79 4.77 -16.05
CA ALA A 53 -5.06 6.14 -16.45
C ALA A 53 -4.21 6.52 -17.66
N LEU A 54 -2.91 6.21 -17.69
CA LEU A 54 -2.05 6.44 -18.87
C LEU A 54 -2.59 5.73 -20.12
N SER A 55 -2.99 4.46 -20.00
CA SER A 55 -3.59 3.73 -21.11
C SER A 55 -4.90 4.37 -21.60
N LYS A 56 -5.73 4.88 -20.69
CA LYS A 56 -6.99 5.57 -21.03
C LYS A 56 -6.77 6.94 -21.63
N TRP A 57 -5.75 7.68 -21.19
CA TRP A 57 -5.31 8.92 -21.82
C TRP A 57 -4.96 8.69 -23.29
N ASP A 58 -4.14 7.67 -23.59
CA ASP A 58 -3.71 7.38 -24.96
C ASP A 58 -4.86 6.83 -25.83
N SER A 59 -5.75 6.02 -25.26
CA SER A 59 -6.82 5.34 -26.01
C SER A 59 -8.16 6.07 -26.06
N GLY A 60 -8.38 7.09 -25.22
CA GLY A 60 -9.65 7.80 -25.10
C GLY A 60 -10.80 6.98 -24.47
N LYS A 61 -10.53 5.77 -23.98
CA LYS A 61 -11.55 4.92 -23.36
C LYS A 61 -12.02 5.51 -22.02
N PRO A 62 -13.32 5.38 -21.68
CA PRO A 62 -13.85 5.90 -20.44
C PRO A 62 -13.25 5.21 -19.22
N VAL A 63 -13.28 5.91 -18.08
CA VAL A 63 -12.86 5.33 -16.79
C VAL A 63 -13.86 4.27 -16.34
N LEU A 64 -15.16 4.61 -16.32
CA LEU A 64 -16.25 3.69 -16.04
C LEU A 64 -16.38 2.65 -17.15
N ASP A 65 -16.34 1.38 -16.77
CA ASP A 65 -16.64 0.25 -17.64
C ASP A 65 -17.55 -0.71 -16.87
N SER A 66 -18.85 -0.44 -16.90
CA SER A 66 -19.84 -1.15 -16.08
C SER A 66 -19.87 -2.65 -16.36
N VAL A 67 -19.67 -3.07 -17.61
CA VAL A 67 -19.62 -4.48 -18.00
C VAL A 67 -18.40 -5.16 -17.40
N ARG A 68 -17.22 -4.53 -17.51
CA ARG A 68 -15.99 -5.06 -16.91
C ARG A 68 -16.06 -5.08 -15.38
N GLU A 69 -16.59 -4.03 -14.77
CA GLU A 69 -16.73 -3.92 -13.32
C GLU A 69 -17.67 -5.01 -12.77
N ALA A 70 -18.82 -5.23 -13.42
CA ALA A 70 -19.72 -6.34 -13.08
C ALA A 70 -19.05 -7.70 -13.21
N ALA A 71 -18.26 -7.92 -14.27
CA ALA A 71 -17.51 -9.17 -14.44
C ALA A 71 -16.44 -9.39 -13.36
N VAL A 72 -15.77 -8.32 -12.89
CA VAL A 72 -14.84 -8.39 -11.76
C VAL A 72 -15.58 -8.81 -10.49
N LEU A 73 -16.72 -8.19 -10.18
CA LEU A 73 -17.50 -8.53 -9.00
C LEU A 73 -18.06 -9.96 -9.07
N ALA A 74 -18.49 -10.43 -10.25
CA ALA A 74 -18.92 -11.82 -10.43
C ALA A 74 -17.78 -12.80 -10.13
N LYS A 75 -16.57 -12.54 -10.64
CA LYS A 75 -15.38 -13.35 -10.36
C LYS A 75 -14.99 -13.34 -8.87
N VAL A 76 -15.09 -12.18 -8.22
CA VAL A 76 -14.85 -12.07 -6.76
C VAL A 76 -15.81 -12.97 -6.00
N ARG A 77 -17.11 -12.94 -6.34
CA ARG A 77 -18.14 -13.78 -5.71
C ARG A 77 -17.87 -15.26 -5.88
N GLU A 78 -17.43 -15.67 -7.06
CA GLU A 78 -17.07 -17.05 -7.38
C GLU A 78 -15.87 -17.52 -6.54
N GLN A 79 -14.85 -16.67 -6.36
CA GLN A 79 -13.62 -17.04 -5.67
C GLN A 79 -13.72 -16.97 -4.14
N ALA A 80 -14.55 -16.07 -3.60
CA ALA A 80 -14.62 -15.78 -2.18
C ALA A 80 -14.74 -17.01 -1.26
N PRO A 81 -15.59 -18.03 -1.55
CA PRO A 81 -15.71 -19.20 -0.69
C PRO A 81 -14.41 -19.99 -0.51
N ALA A 82 -13.55 -20.04 -1.54
CA ALA A 82 -12.26 -20.73 -1.46
C ALA A 82 -11.28 -20.05 -0.49
N HIS A 83 -11.51 -18.77 -0.19
CA HIS A 83 -10.77 -17.97 0.79
C HIS A 83 -11.50 -17.84 2.13
N GLY A 84 -12.64 -18.53 2.32
CA GLY A 84 -13.44 -18.49 3.54
C GLY A 84 -14.25 -17.21 3.73
N VAL A 85 -14.38 -16.37 2.70
CA VAL A 85 -15.12 -15.10 2.75
C VAL A 85 -16.53 -15.29 2.17
N ASP A 86 -17.53 -14.67 2.79
CA ASP A 86 -18.89 -14.60 2.25
C ASP A 86 -18.90 -13.88 0.88
N PRO A 87 -19.56 -14.42 -0.17
CA PRO A 87 -19.55 -13.82 -1.51
C PRO A 87 -20.10 -12.39 -1.58
N ASP A 88 -21.15 -12.07 -0.82
CA ASP A 88 -21.74 -10.72 -0.80
C ASP A 88 -20.84 -9.73 -0.06
N ASP A 89 -20.22 -10.18 1.03
CA ASP A 89 -19.22 -9.40 1.75
C ASP A 89 -17.98 -9.10 0.90
N ALA A 90 -17.46 -10.11 0.20
CA ALA A 90 -16.36 -9.93 -0.75
C ALA A 90 -16.75 -8.95 -1.87
N ALA A 91 -17.93 -9.09 -2.47
CA ALA A 91 -18.40 -8.19 -3.52
C ALA A 91 -18.54 -6.73 -3.03
N ARG A 92 -19.06 -6.52 -1.82
CA ARG A 92 -19.13 -5.18 -1.21
C ARG A 92 -17.74 -4.60 -1.02
N PHE A 93 -16.80 -5.38 -0.47
CA PHE A 93 -15.42 -4.96 -0.30
C PHE A 93 -14.76 -4.58 -1.64
N PHE A 94 -14.87 -5.42 -2.66
CA PHE A 94 -14.28 -5.17 -3.98
C PHE A 94 -14.98 -4.04 -4.76
N SER A 95 -16.25 -3.77 -4.51
CA SER A 95 -16.93 -2.59 -5.06
C SER A 95 -16.25 -1.31 -4.58
N MET A 96 -15.89 -1.22 -3.29
CA MET A 96 -15.11 -0.08 -2.78
C MET A 96 -13.74 0.04 -3.44
N GLN A 97 -13.07 -1.08 -3.75
CA GLN A 97 -11.78 -1.07 -4.43
C GLN A 97 -11.89 -0.62 -5.89
N ILE A 98 -12.99 -0.96 -6.56
CA ILE A 98 -13.27 -0.46 -7.92
C ILE A 98 -13.46 1.06 -7.87
N GLU A 99 -14.27 1.56 -6.93
CA GLU A 99 -14.52 2.99 -6.78
C GLU A 99 -13.25 3.78 -6.39
N SER A 100 -12.44 3.27 -5.46
CA SER A 100 -11.16 3.91 -5.09
C SER A 100 -10.20 4.00 -6.27
N ASN A 101 -10.13 2.97 -7.10
CA ASN A 101 -9.26 2.95 -8.27
C ASN A 101 -9.77 3.92 -9.36
N LYS A 102 -11.09 4.00 -9.57
CA LYS A 102 -11.69 4.99 -10.47
C LYS A 102 -11.43 6.43 -10.01
N LEU A 103 -11.50 6.70 -8.69
CA LEU A 103 -11.17 8.00 -8.12
C LEU A 103 -9.78 8.46 -8.55
N VAL A 104 -8.75 7.60 -8.41
CA VAL A 104 -7.38 7.91 -8.85
C VAL A 104 -7.33 8.19 -10.35
N GLN A 105 -7.96 7.35 -11.17
CA GLN A 105 -7.97 7.54 -12.63
C GLN A 105 -8.62 8.87 -13.05
N TYR A 106 -9.78 9.21 -12.49
CA TYR A 106 -10.48 10.45 -12.81
C TYR A 106 -9.66 11.69 -12.45
N GLU A 107 -9.07 11.72 -11.26
CA GLU A 107 -8.25 12.83 -10.81
C GLU A 107 -6.99 12.99 -11.67
N LEU A 108 -6.29 11.90 -11.98
CA LEU A 108 -5.09 11.93 -12.83
C LEU A 108 -5.41 12.44 -14.23
N LEU A 109 -6.46 11.89 -14.87
CA LEU A 109 -6.89 12.32 -16.19
C LEU A 109 -7.27 13.79 -16.18
N SER A 110 -8.03 14.26 -15.19
CA SER A 110 -8.37 15.68 -15.03
C SER A 110 -7.11 16.56 -14.97
N ARG A 111 -6.15 16.20 -14.12
CA ARG A 111 -4.86 16.91 -13.99
C ARG A 111 -4.04 16.92 -15.28
N TRP A 112 -4.14 15.90 -16.12
CA TRP A 112 -3.40 15.84 -17.40
C TRP A 112 -4.08 16.67 -18.48
N HIS A 113 -5.41 16.66 -18.54
CA HIS A 113 -6.17 17.53 -19.44
C HIS A 113 -5.90 19.00 -19.13
N LEU A 114 -5.93 19.41 -17.86
CA LEU A 114 -5.61 20.78 -17.44
C LEU A 114 -4.18 21.21 -17.83
N ARG A 115 -3.23 20.27 -17.83
CA ARG A 115 -1.84 20.51 -18.22
C ARG A 115 -1.58 20.36 -19.72
N GLY A 116 -2.56 19.88 -20.49
CA GLY A 116 -2.44 19.55 -21.91
C GLY A 116 -1.52 18.35 -22.22
N ARG A 117 -1.08 17.58 -21.22
CA ARG A 117 -0.22 16.41 -21.42
C ARG A 117 -0.25 15.44 -20.23
N ALA A 118 -0.14 14.15 -20.54
CA ALA A 118 0.18 13.11 -19.56
C ALA A 118 1.70 13.01 -19.32
N PRO A 119 2.14 12.42 -18.18
CA PRO A 119 3.54 12.15 -17.90
C PRO A 119 4.18 11.26 -18.97
N ASN A 120 5.45 11.51 -19.30
CA ASN A 120 6.21 10.64 -20.18
C ASN A 120 6.79 9.44 -19.39
N ARG A 121 5.91 8.50 -19.03
CA ARG A 121 6.28 7.21 -18.41
C ARG A 121 6.03 6.07 -19.41
N PRO A 122 6.74 4.93 -19.27
CA PRO A 122 6.44 3.73 -20.05
C PRO A 122 4.98 3.32 -19.88
N ARG A 123 4.34 2.95 -20.98
CA ARG A 123 2.97 2.42 -20.94
C ARG A 123 3.02 0.96 -20.49
N PRO A 124 2.12 0.54 -19.61
CA PRO A 124 2.09 -0.83 -19.14
C PRO A 124 1.69 -1.81 -20.24
N ASP A 125 2.14 -3.05 -20.13
CA ASP A 125 1.44 -4.17 -20.77
C ASP A 125 0.12 -4.43 -20.03
N LEU A 126 -1.01 -4.22 -20.71
CA LEU A 126 -2.34 -4.43 -20.15
C LEU A 126 -2.60 -5.90 -19.77
N SER A 127 -1.93 -6.86 -20.42
CA SER A 127 -2.05 -8.27 -20.04
C SER A 127 -1.36 -8.53 -18.69
N ALA A 128 -0.15 -8.00 -18.50
CA ALA A 128 0.58 -8.08 -17.24
C ALA A 128 -0.18 -7.39 -16.08
N LEU A 129 -0.80 -6.23 -16.34
CA LEU A 129 -1.64 -5.57 -15.33
C LEU A 129 -2.84 -6.41 -14.92
N ARG A 130 -3.51 -7.08 -15.87
CA ARG A 130 -4.64 -7.97 -15.57
C ARG A 130 -4.20 -9.14 -14.70
N THR A 131 -3.08 -9.78 -15.03
CA THR A 131 -2.49 -10.84 -14.21
C THR A 131 -2.18 -10.35 -12.79
N ARG A 132 -1.59 -9.16 -12.66
CA ARG A 132 -1.30 -8.59 -11.33
C ARG A 132 -2.56 -8.26 -10.54
N LEU A 133 -3.59 -7.73 -11.19
CA LEU A 133 -4.89 -7.47 -10.55
C LEU A 133 -5.56 -8.76 -10.07
N ASP A 134 -5.50 -9.83 -10.88
CA ASP A 134 -6.03 -11.14 -10.52
C ASP A 134 -5.28 -11.75 -9.33
N GLN A 135 -3.96 -11.61 -9.29
CA GLN A 135 -3.15 -12.04 -8.14
C GLN A 135 -3.53 -11.25 -6.88
N LEU A 136 -3.56 -9.91 -6.97
CA LEU A 136 -3.94 -9.06 -5.85
C LEU A 136 -5.35 -9.36 -5.35
N GLN A 137 -6.27 -9.75 -6.22
CA GLN A 137 -7.63 -10.12 -5.82
C GLN A 137 -7.63 -11.31 -4.85
N GLY A 138 -6.88 -12.38 -5.14
CA GLY A 138 -6.75 -13.51 -4.21
C GLY A 138 -6.08 -13.11 -2.89
N GLU A 139 -4.96 -12.39 -2.95
CA GLU A 139 -4.25 -11.91 -1.77
C GLU A 139 -5.12 -11.00 -0.87
N MET A 140 -5.99 -10.20 -1.49
CA MET A 140 -6.92 -9.33 -0.78
C MET A 140 -8.09 -10.12 -0.17
N LEU A 141 -8.54 -11.22 -0.77
CA LEU A 141 -9.53 -12.10 -0.16
C LEU A 141 -8.96 -12.79 1.09
N ASP A 142 -7.73 -13.29 1.03
CA ASP A 142 -7.04 -13.86 2.19
C ASP A 142 -6.89 -12.83 3.33
N ALA A 143 -6.44 -11.62 2.99
CA ALA A 143 -6.26 -10.55 3.96
C ALA A 143 -7.60 -10.03 4.50
N LEU A 144 -8.67 -10.05 3.70
CA LEU A 144 -10.02 -9.72 4.14
C LEU A 144 -10.51 -10.73 5.18
N GLN A 145 -10.30 -12.02 4.94
CA GLN A 145 -10.63 -13.07 5.91
C GLN A 145 -9.85 -12.91 7.21
N ALA A 146 -8.55 -12.63 7.13
CA ALA A 146 -7.70 -12.40 8.30
C ALA A 146 -8.15 -11.18 9.13
N SER A 147 -8.87 -10.23 8.52
CA SER A 147 -9.40 -9.04 9.18
C SER A 147 -10.81 -9.21 9.78
N ALA A 148 -11.44 -10.39 9.68
CA ALA A 148 -12.84 -10.60 10.06
C ALA A 148 -13.16 -10.17 11.51
N THR A 149 -12.33 -10.57 12.48
CA THR A 149 -12.52 -10.17 13.90
C THR A 149 -12.41 -8.67 14.10
N LEU A 150 -11.44 -8.01 13.43
CA LEU A 150 -11.30 -6.56 13.51
C LEU A 150 -12.54 -5.85 12.97
N ARG A 151 -13.10 -6.34 11.86
CA ARG A 151 -14.25 -5.75 11.19
C ARG A 151 -15.54 -5.80 12.01
N GLN A 152 -15.64 -6.71 12.96
CA GLN A 152 -16.80 -6.87 13.87
C GLN A 152 -16.59 -6.17 15.23
N ALA A 153 -15.39 -5.63 15.47
CA ALA A 153 -15.09 -4.94 16.72
C ALA A 153 -15.80 -3.58 16.77
N SER A 154 -16.31 -3.19 17.94
CA SER A 154 -17.02 -1.91 18.12
C SER A 154 -16.16 -0.68 17.87
N ASP A 155 -14.84 -0.80 17.98
CA ASP A 155 -13.87 0.26 17.71
C ASP A 155 -13.30 0.20 16.27
N CYS A 156 -13.80 -0.71 15.42
CA CYS A 156 -13.33 -0.89 14.04
C CYS A 156 -13.18 0.41 13.25
N PRO A 157 -14.16 1.35 13.26
CA PRO A 157 -14.03 2.59 12.49
C PRO A 157 -12.83 3.43 12.93
N THR A 158 -12.62 3.55 14.25
CA THR A 158 -11.51 4.34 14.81
C THR A 158 -10.17 3.65 14.56
N THR A 159 -10.11 2.34 14.77
CA THR A 159 -8.89 1.55 14.60
C THR A 159 -8.46 1.49 13.12
N THR A 160 -9.41 1.31 12.20
CA THR A 160 -9.14 1.30 10.75
C THR A 160 -8.71 2.67 10.24
N ALA A 161 -9.39 3.76 10.66
CA ALA A 161 -9.01 5.11 10.26
C ALA A 161 -7.60 5.48 10.75
N ARG A 162 -7.27 5.17 12.01
CA ARG A 162 -5.92 5.39 12.55
C ARG A 162 -4.88 4.57 11.80
N ALA A 163 -5.17 3.31 11.49
CA ALA A 163 -4.26 2.45 10.75
C ALA A 163 -4.00 2.98 9.33
N ALA A 164 -5.03 3.44 8.63
CA ALA A 164 -4.89 4.05 7.30
C ALA A 164 -4.02 5.31 7.34
N GLU A 165 -4.25 6.20 8.31
CA GLU A 165 -3.46 7.43 8.49
C GLU A 165 -1.99 7.11 8.79
N VAL A 166 -1.73 6.23 9.76
CA VAL A 166 -0.36 5.82 10.12
C VAL A 166 0.34 5.16 8.94
N TYR A 167 -0.37 4.32 8.17
CA TYR A 167 0.17 3.70 6.97
C TYR A 167 0.52 4.75 5.91
N ALA A 168 -0.40 5.68 5.62
CA ALA A 168 -0.20 6.72 4.62
C ALA A 168 1.01 7.61 4.95
N GLN A 169 1.18 7.99 6.22
CA GLN A 169 2.33 8.75 6.67
C GLN A 169 3.63 7.94 6.58
N ARG A 170 3.63 6.69 7.04
CA ARG A 170 4.80 5.79 7.02
C ARG A 170 5.33 5.57 5.60
N TRP A 171 4.42 5.39 4.65
CA TRP A 171 4.74 5.11 3.24
C TRP A 171 4.73 6.36 2.35
N GLN A 172 4.53 7.54 2.96
CA GLN A 172 4.51 8.84 2.26
C GLN A 172 3.58 8.85 1.04
N LEU A 173 2.37 8.30 1.20
CA LEU A 173 1.37 8.35 0.14
C LEU A 173 1.03 9.80 -0.17
N ASP A 174 1.00 10.15 -1.45
CA ASP A 174 0.49 11.46 -1.85
C ASP A 174 -0.99 11.62 -1.47
N GLN A 175 -1.48 12.86 -1.49
CA GLN A 175 -2.85 13.16 -1.07
C GLN A 175 -3.90 12.36 -1.86
N LEU A 176 -3.67 12.07 -3.14
CA LEU A 176 -4.60 11.33 -3.98
C LEU A 176 -4.65 9.86 -3.56
N HIS A 177 -3.48 9.23 -3.39
CA HIS A 177 -3.37 7.84 -3.00
C HIS A 177 -3.79 7.61 -1.55
N HIS A 178 -3.56 8.57 -0.66
CA HIS A 178 -4.11 8.56 0.69
C HIS A 178 -5.65 8.62 0.66
N THR A 179 -6.23 9.54 -0.10
CA THR A 179 -7.70 9.62 -0.27
C THR A 179 -8.27 8.32 -0.85
N ALA A 180 -7.58 7.70 -1.80
CA ALA A 180 -7.98 6.42 -2.37
C ALA A 180 -7.92 5.29 -1.33
N LEU A 181 -6.90 5.24 -0.47
CA LEU A 181 -6.82 4.28 0.64
C LEU A 181 -7.98 4.45 1.62
N VAL A 182 -8.32 5.68 1.98
CA VAL A 182 -9.49 5.97 2.83
C VAL A 182 -10.78 5.50 2.15
N ARG A 183 -10.96 5.81 0.85
CA ARG A 183 -12.14 5.40 0.07
C ARG A 183 -12.29 3.87 -0.01
N SER A 184 -11.17 3.15 -0.08
CA SER A 184 -11.12 1.69 -0.08
C SER A 184 -11.65 1.05 1.21
N LEU A 185 -11.76 1.80 2.31
CA LEU A 185 -12.14 1.30 3.64
C LEU A 185 -13.50 1.84 4.14
N GLY A 186 -14.25 2.59 3.31
CA GLY A 186 -15.44 3.34 3.73
C GLY A 186 -16.54 2.51 4.43
N ASP A 187 -16.84 1.32 3.90
CA ASP A 187 -17.86 0.39 4.40
C ASP A 187 -17.22 -0.94 4.87
N PHE A 188 -16.01 -0.85 5.45
CA PHE A 188 -15.22 -2.01 5.84
C PHE A 188 -15.69 -2.68 7.15
N CYS A 189 -16.20 -1.87 8.09
CA CYS A 189 -16.67 -2.29 9.41
C CYS A 189 -18.17 -2.66 9.41
N HIS A 190 -18.58 -3.59 10.28
CA HIS A 190 -19.97 -4.07 10.45
C HIS A 190 -20.54 -3.76 11.83
#